data_AF-E8TG77-F1
#
_entry.id   AF-E8TG77-F1
#
_cell.length_a   1.000
_cell.length_b   1.000
_cell.length_c   1.000
_cell.angle_alpha   90.00
_cell.angle_beta   90.00
_cell.angle_gamma   90.00
#
_symmetry.space_group_name_H-M   'P 1'
#
loop_
_entity.id
_entity.type
_entity.pdbx_description
1 polymer ?
#
loop_
_entity_poly.entity_id
_entity_poly.type
_entity_poly.pdbx_seq_one_letter_code
_entity_poly.pdbx_strand_id
1 'polypeptide(L)'
;MPWNDKSGGGGGPWGGGGNNQGPWGQGPKGPSGPQGSPPDLEDIIRRGQDRLRRALPGGGGASPAIFALIAAALVVLWAFKAVYTVQPDEVAVELRFGKPKTELSQPGLHFHWWPLETVETAKISEQLVDIGGGGATSGNTSGLMLTGDQNIVNVQFSVAYQVSDPRAYLFDVSDPDGMLRQVAESAMREAVGRRPAQDIFRDDRQGIAASVREIIQTTLDGYKAGLNVNAVSIEDAAPPREVADAFDEVQRAEQDEDKFVEQANQYSNQKLGQARGEAAQIREDAAAYKNRVVQEAEGEAQRFISVYDEYAKAPDVTRKRLYLETMEKVLKDSSKVIVEQGNGQGVVPYLPLPALQPKAPAPAAPVTGGNQ
;
A
#
# COMPACT_ATOMS: atom_id res chain seq x y z
N MET A 1 36.23 16.86 -3.91
CA MET A 1 37.68 17.16 -3.84
C MET A 1 38.41 16.16 -4.72
N PRO A 2 38.78 16.54 -5.96
CA PRO A 2 39.52 15.68 -6.86
C PRO A 2 41.02 15.77 -6.60
N TRP A 3 41.67 14.61 -6.62
CA TRP A 3 43.11 14.45 -6.55
C TRP A 3 43.75 14.93 -7.85
N ASN A 4 44.78 15.76 -7.73
CA ASN A 4 45.52 16.31 -8.84
C ASN A 4 46.93 15.74 -8.85
N ASP A 5 47.34 15.31 -10.03
CA ASP A 5 48.68 14.86 -10.40
C ASP A 5 49.77 15.88 -10.08
N LYS A 6 50.94 15.37 -9.69
CA LYS A 6 52.24 15.98 -9.98
C LYS A 6 53.35 14.93 -9.80
N SER A 7 53.57 14.16 -10.86
CA SER A 7 54.86 13.51 -11.09
C SER A 7 55.70 14.43 -11.97
N GLY A 8 56.92 14.73 -11.55
CA GLY A 8 57.85 15.53 -12.33
C GLY A 8 59.24 15.58 -11.69
N GLY A 9 60.21 14.99 -12.39
CA GLY A 9 61.66 15.19 -12.24
C GLY A 9 62.28 14.46 -11.05
N GLY A 10 63.31 13.62 -11.17
CA GLY A 10 64.38 13.61 -12.17
C GLY A 10 65.70 13.91 -11.45
N GLY A 11 66.65 12.98 -11.49
CA GLY A 11 68.06 13.21 -11.14
C GLY A 11 68.59 12.35 -9.98
N GLY A 12 69.49 11.41 -10.28
CA GLY A 12 70.43 10.83 -9.31
C GLY A 12 71.57 11.81 -8.99
N PRO A 13 72.83 11.37 -8.80
CA PRO A 13 73.38 10.14 -8.22
C PRO A 13 74.48 10.46 -7.13
N TRP A 14 75.04 9.44 -6.46
CA TRP A 14 76.27 9.42 -5.62
C TRP A 14 76.21 9.69 -4.10
N GLY A 15 76.83 8.74 -3.36
CA GLY A 15 77.64 8.93 -2.14
C GLY A 15 76.88 9.23 -0.84
N GLY A 16 77.21 8.69 0.34
CA GLY A 16 78.34 7.91 0.83
C GLY A 16 78.43 8.14 2.35
N GLY A 17 78.79 7.09 3.11
CA GLY A 17 79.46 7.16 4.42
C GLY A 17 78.68 7.63 5.67
N GLY A 18 78.86 6.92 6.79
CA GLY A 18 78.70 7.50 8.13
C GLY A 18 78.11 6.58 9.20
N ASN A 19 78.93 5.70 9.78
CA ASN A 19 78.71 5.20 11.14
C ASN A 19 79.12 6.31 12.13
N ASN A 20 78.23 6.74 13.02
CA ASN A 20 78.46 6.73 14.48
C ASN A 20 77.37 7.47 15.27
N GLN A 21 77.04 6.84 16.41
CA GLN A 21 76.53 7.41 17.67
C GLN A 21 75.57 8.60 17.61
N GLY A 22 74.30 8.31 17.90
CA GLY A 22 73.37 9.28 18.43
C GLY A 22 73.59 9.54 19.95
N PRO A 23 73.24 10.73 20.43
CA PRO A 23 73.75 11.39 21.63
C PRO A 23 72.76 11.25 22.80
N TRP A 24 73.08 11.85 23.96
CA TRP A 24 72.34 11.86 25.24
C TRP A 24 72.81 10.79 26.23
N GLY A 25 73.71 11.21 27.13
CA GLY A 25 74.30 10.40 28.19
C GLY A 25 73.72 10.64 29.60
N GLN A 26 74.22 9.80 30.52
CA GLN A 26 74.40 9.93 31.99
C GLN A 26 73.17 10.33 32.84
N GLY A 27 72.78 9.70 33.96
CA GLY A 27 73.25 8.69 34.94
C GLY A 27 72.12 8.58 36.00
N PRO A 28 72.27 8.14 37.28
CA PRO A 28 73.33 7.41 37.98
C PRO A 28 72.81 6.06 38.60
N LYS A 29 73.67 5.41 39.40
CA LYS A 29 73.57 4.02 39.89
C LYS A 29 73.07 3.93 41.34
N GLY A 30 72.20 2.94 41.63
CA GLY A 30 71.97 2.29 42.95
C GLY A 30 70.58 2.50 43.59
N PRO A 31 70.15 1.69 44.59
CA PRO A 31 70.29 0.24 44.77
C PRO A 31 68.96 -0.47 45.19
N SER A 32 68.90 -1.80 44.95
CA SER A 32 68.26 -2.86 45.74
C SER A 32 66.87 -2.66 46.41
N GLY A 33 65.87 -3.42 45.94
CA GLY A 33 64.67 -3.80 46.71
C GLY A 33 63.81 -4.81 45.94
N PRO A 34 63.35 -5.94 46.54
CA PRO A 34 62.65 -7.00 45.82
C PRO A 34 61.15 -6.68 45.66
N GLN A 35 60.70 -6.58 44.41
CA GLN A 35 59.30 -6.44 44.03
C GLN A 35 58.61 -7.81 44.08
N GLY A 36 57.60 -7.96 44.94
CA GLY A 36 56.72 -9.12 44.96
C GLY A 36 55.92 -9.23 43.66
N SER A 37 55.99 -10.39 43.02
CA SER A 37 55.21 -10.75 41.84
C SER A 37 53.70 -10.79 42.16
N PRO A 38 52.82 -10.32 41.26
CA PRO A 38 51.39 -10.58 41.33
C PRO A 38 51.09 -12.08 41.13
N PRO A 39 49.92 -12.58 41.56
CA PRO A 39 49.58 -14.01 41.48
C PRO A 39 49.61 -14.51 40.03
N ASP A 40 50.60 -15.34 39.75
CA ASP A 40 50.95 -15.83 38.42
C ASP A 40 49.87 -16.79 37.88
N LEU A 41 49.15 -16.35 36.85
CA LEU A 41 48.44 -17.25 35.91
C LEU A 41 49.42 -18.30 35.34
N GLU A 42 50.70 -17.94 35.25
CA GLU A 42 51.84 -18.80 34.92
C GLU A 42 51.98 -19.99 35.89
N ASP A 43 51.71 -19.80 37.19
CA ASP A 43 51.82 -20.85 38.21
C ASP A 43 50.64 -21.81 38.22
N ILE A 44 49.47 -21.37 37.73
CA ILE A 44 48.28 -22.20 37.55
C ILE A 44 48.44 -23.04 36.28
N ILE A 45 48.96 -22.44 35.21
CA ILE A 45 49.28 -23.12 33.95
C ILE A 45 50.43 -24.12 34.15
N ARG A 46 51.49 -23.76 34.89
CA ARG A 46 52.58 -24.68 35.25
C ARG A 46 52.10 -25.82 36.14
N ARG A 47 51.23 -25.57 37.13
CA ARG A 47 50.64 -26.66 37.93
C ARG A 47 49.75 -27.60 37.12
N GLY A 48 49.07 -27.10 36.09
CA GLY A 48 48.36 -27.92 35.11
C GLY A 48 49.32 -28.76 34.24
N GLN A 49 50.39 -28.13 33.75
CA GLN A 49 51.40 -28.76 32.90
C GLN A 49 52.25 -29.80 33.65
N ASP A 50 52.51 -29.59 34.95
CA ASP A 50 53.26 -30.52 35.80
C ASP A 50 52.43 -31.71 36.27
N ARG A 51 51.10 -31.55 36.45
CA ARG A 51 50.20 -32.69 36.67
C ARG A 51 50.04 -33.53 35.39
N LEU A 52 49.99 -32.88 34.24
CA LEU A 52 49.96 -33.56 32.93
C LEU A 52 51.27 -34.31 32.66
N ARG A 53 52.43 -33.70 32.97
CA ARG A 53 53.75 -34.34 32.85
C ARG A 53 53.98 -35.46 33.86
N ARG A 54 53.42 -35.39 35.08
CA ARG A 54 53.47 -36.52 36.05
C ARG A 54 52.52 -37.66 35.71
N ALA A 55 51.41 -37.38 35.03
CA ALA A 55 50.50 -38.41 34.53
C ALA A 55 50.99 -39.07 33.23
N LEU A 56 52.03 -38.50 32.60
CA LEU A 56 52.67 -39.02 31.40
C LEU A 56 54.00 -39.69 31.77
N PRO A 57 54.07 -41.03 31.89
CA PRO A 57 55.32 -41.71 32.16
C PRO A 57 56.28 -41.49 30.98
N GLY A 58 57.46 -40.95 31.29
CA GLY A 58 58.53 -40.69 30.33
C GLY A 58 59.07 -41.99 29.74
N GLY A 59 58.80 -42.19 28.46
CA GLY A 59 59.34 -43.27 27.64
C GLY A 59 58.77 -43.15 26.24
N GLY A 60 59.63 -43.11 25.22
CA GLY A 60 59.28 -42.94 23.79
C GLY A 60 58.56 -44.13 23.17
N GLY A 61 57.48 -44.57 23.79
CA GLY A 61 56.51 -45.54 23.29
C GLY A 61 55.16 -45.12 23.83
N ALA A 62 54.18 -44.92 22.96
CA ALA A 62 52.89 -44.32 23.27
C ALA A 62 52.29 -44.90 24.57
N SER A 63 52.28 -44.08 25.63
CA SER A 63 51.83 -44.52 26.95
C SER A 63 50.31 -44.68 26.96
N PRO A 64 49.75 -45.62 27.73
CA PRO A 64 48.30 -45.82 27.82
C PRO A 64 47.56 -44.54 28.27
N ALA A 65 48.25 -43.63 28.98
CA ALA A 65 47.73 -42.31 29.35
C ALA A 65 47.59 -41.34 28.15
N ILE A 66 48.52 -41.36 27.18
CA ILE A 66 48.39 -40.60 25.93
C ILE A 66 47.25 -41.15 25.09
N PHE A 67 47.16 -42.47 24.96
CA PHE A 67 46.04 -43.10 24.27
C PHE A 67 44.69 -42.80 24.94
N ALA A 68 44.63 -42.79 26.28
CA ALA A 68 43.43 -42.40 27.01
C ALA A 68 43.06 -40.92 26.78
N LEU A 69 44.04 -40.00 26.74
CA LEU A 69 43.80 -38.59 26.42
C LEU A 69 43.35 -38.37 24.97
N ILE A 70 43.96 -39.06 24.01
CA ILE A 70 43.56 -38.99 22.60
C ILE A 70 42.16 -39.59 22.42
N ALA A 71 41.86 -40.72 23.06
CA ALA A 71 40.53 -41.31 23.06
C ALA A 71 39.50 -40.38 23.69
N ALA A 72 39.81 -39.75 24.82
CA ALA A 72 38.93 -38.76 25.45
C ALA A 72 38.69 -37.54 24.55
N ALA A 73 39.73 -37.02 23.90
CA ALA A 73 39.61 -35.91 22.95
C ALA A 73 38.76 -36.29 21.73
N LEU A 74 38.93 -37.51 21.18
CA LEU A 74 38.12 -38.03 20.09
C LEU A 74 36.66 -38.22 20.49
N VAL A 75 36.39 -38.69 21.71
CA VAL A 75 35.02 -38.84 22.24
C VAL A 75 34.36 -37.48 22.43
N VAL A 76 35.08 -36.47 22.93
CA VAL A 76 34.55 -35.11 23.07
C VAL A 76 34.28 -34.48 21.70
N LEU A 77 35.19 -34.64 20.74
CA LEU A 77 35.01 -34.15 19.37
C LEU A 77 33.85 -34.86 18.67
N TRP A 78 33.73 -36.18 18.87
CA TRP A 78 32.62 -36.98 18.38
C TRP A 78 31.29 -36.52 18.97
N ALA A 79 31.21 -36.34 20.29
CA ALA A 79 30.00 -35.86 20.97
C ALA A 79 29.61 -34.45 20.51
N PHE A 80 30.60 -33.55 20.31
CA PHE A 80 30.34 -32.21 19.80
C PHE A 80 29.86 -32.22 18.34
N LYS A 81 30.36 -33.15 17.52
CA LYS A 81 29.91 -33.34 16.14
C LYS A 81 28.61 -34.11 16.02
N ALA A 82 28.23 -34.89 17.02
CA ALA A 82 27.02 -35.71 17.04
C ALA A 82 25.76 -34.90 17.41
N VAL A 83 25.91 -33.73 18.02
CA VAL A 83 24.79 -32.86 18.39
C VAL A 83 24.53 -31.83 17.30
N TYR A 84 23.30 -31.72 16.85
CA TYR A 84 22.85 -30.65 15.95
C TYR A 84 21.50 -30.09 16.40
N THR A 85 21.23 -28.85 16.01
CA THR A 85 20.01 -28.13 16.36
C THR A 85 19.24 -27.81 15.09
N VAL A 86 17.95 -28.14 15.07
CA VAL A 86 17.04 -27.82 13.98
C VAL A 86 16.21 -26.60 14.38
N GLN A 87 16.20 -25.57 13.55
CA GLN A 87 15.44 -24.35 13.79
C GLN A 87 13.93 -24.59 13.59
N PRO A 88 13.04 -23.80 14.21
CA PRO A 88 11.58 -23.96 14.06
C PRO A 88 11.05 -23.83 12.62
N ASP A 89 11.79 -23.16 11.74
CA ASP A 89 11.48 -22.95 10.33
C ASP A 89 12.09 -24.01 9.40
N GLU A 90 12.82 -24.97 9.96
CA GLU A 90 13.52 -26.03 9.23
C GLU A 90 13.09 -27.42 9.73
N VAL A 91 13.11 -28.40 8.83
CA VAL A 91 13.02 -29.82 9.20
C VAL A 91 14.22 -30.55 8.64
N ALA A 92 14.85 -31.33 9.51
CA ALA A 92 15.98 -32.17 9.15
C ALA A 92 15.50 -33.56 8.70
N VAL A 93 16.07 -34.04 7.61
CA VAL A 93 15.98 -35.44 7.20
C VAL A 93 17.30 -36.11 7.49
N GLU A 94 17.30 -37.01 8.47
CA GLU A 94 18.46 -37.82 8.82
C GLU A 94 18.67 -38.95 7.79
N LEU A 95 19.85 -38.99 7.21
CA LEU A 95 20.31 -40.07 6.34
C LEU A 95 21.16 -41.03 7.16
N ARG A 96 20.91 -42.34 7.03
CA ARG A 96 21.81 -43.39 7.55
C ARG A 96 22.37 -44.18 6.37
N PHE A 97 23.70 -44.14 6.18
CA PHE A 97 24.36 -44.74 5.00
C PHE A 97 23.73 -44.32 3.65
N GLY A 98 23.31 -43.05 3.53
CA GLY A 98 22.69 -42.53 2.30
C GLY A 98 21.23 -42.97 2.06
N LYS A 99 20.61 -43.72 2.98
CA LYS A 99 19.16 -43.98 2.95
C LYS A 99 18.45 -43.06 3.95
N PRO A 100 17.39 -42.33 3.54
CA PRO A 100 16.64 -41.48 4.44
C PRO A 100 15.92 -42.32 5.49
N LYS A 101 16.08 -41.97 6.77
CA LYS A 101 15.26 -42.54 7.85
C LYS A 101 13.81 -42.07 7.67
N THR A 102 12.86 -42.88 8.13
CA THR A 102 11.43 -42.56 8.05
C THR A 102 10.99 -41.51 9.09
N GLU A 103 11.84 -41.26 10.09
CA GLU A 103 11.57 -40.30 11.15
C GLU A 103 12.10 -38.92 10.74
N LEU A 104 11.18 -37.95 10.64
CA LEU A 104 11.47 -36.54 10.43
C LEU A 104 11.90 -35.93 11.77
N SER A 105 13.09 -35.33 11.84
CA SER A 105 13.54 -34.69 13.07
C SER A 105 12.82 -33.34 13.20
N GLN A 106 11.82 -33.30 14.08
CA GLN A 106 11.02 -32.11 14.41
C GLN A 106 11.92 -30.99 15.00
N PRO A 107 11.49 -29.73 15.07
CA PRO A 107 12.33 -28.67 15.64
C PRO A 107 12.86 -28.99 17.05
N GLY A 108 14.17 -28.88 17.26
CA GLY A 108 14.79 -29.25 18.54
C GLY A 108 16.26 -29.65 18.47
N LEU A 109 16.79 -30.05 19.63
CA LEU A 109 18.13 -30.61 19.76
C LEU A 109 18.10 -32.10 19.41
N HIS A 110 18.85 -32.50 18.40
CA HIS A 110 18.93 -33.87 17.92
C HIS A 110 20.35 -34.40 17.99
N PHE A 111 20.44 -35.74 18.06
CA PHE A 111 21.70 -36.45 18.15
C PHE A 111 21.82 -37.42 16.99
N HIS A 112 22.82 -37.25 16.14
CA HIS A 112 23.13 -38.16 15.04
C HIS A 112 24.43 -38.93 15.29
N TRP A 113 24.53 -40.15 14.79
CA TRP A 113 25.77 -40.92 14.87
C TRP A 113 26.75 -40.52 13.76
N TRP A 114 27.60 -39.53 14.02
CA TRP A 114 28.69 -39.18 13.11
C TRP A 114 29.75 -40.30 13.11
N PRO A 115 30.27 -40.79 11.96
CA PRO A 115 30.10 -40.32 10.58
C PRO A 115 29.12 -41.16 9.73
N LEU A 116 28.33 -42.03 10.36
CA LEU A 116 27.43 -42.97 9.65
C LEU A 116 26.12 -42.30 9.21
N GLU A 117 25.81 -41.17 9.85
CA GLU A 117 24.60 -40.39 9.63
C GLU A 117 24.95 -38.96 9.17
N THR A 118 24.23 -38.48 8.15
CA THR A 118 24.31 -37.11 7.63
C THR A 118 22.95 -36.46 7.72
N VAL A 119 22.90 -35.14 7.85
CA VAL A 119 21.65 -34.39 8.01
C VAL A 119 21.54 -33.35 6.91
N GLU A 120 20.42 -33.37 6.20
CA GLU A 120 20.03 -32.34 5.25
C GLU A 120 18.80 -31.62 5.83
N THR A 121 18.79 -30.28 5.80
CA THR A 121 17.67 -29.48 6.27
C THR A 121 16.91 -28.85 5.12
N ALA A 122 15.58 -28.89 5.19
CA ALA A 122 14.70 -28.16 4.29
C ALA A 122 13.90 -27.12 5.08
N LYS A 123 13.74 -25.92 4.51
CA LYS A 123 12.93 -24.85 5.11
C LYS A 123 11.46 -25.09 4.82
N ILE A 124 10.62 -25.08 5.85
CA ILE A 124 9.17 -25.25 5.72
C ILE A 124 8.44 -23.90 5.72
N SER A 125 9.14 -22.82 6.07
CA SER A 125 8.60 -21.46 5.96
C SER A 125 8.20 -21.12 4.53
N GLU A 126 7.23 -20.23 4.41
CA GLU A 126 6.81 -19.70 3.11
C GLU A 126 7.95 -18.90 2.48
N GLN A 127 8.30 -19.27 1.25
CA GLN A 127 9.34 -18.63 0.46
C GLN A 127 8.74 -18.03 -0.80
N LEU A 128 9.27 -16.88 -1.19
CA LEU A 128 8.89 -16.21 -2.43
C LEU A 128 10.03 -16.37 -3.43
N VAL A 129 9.68 -16.77 -4.64
CA VAL A 129 10.58 -16.79 -5.80
C VAL A 129 10.03 -15.83 -6.85
N ASP A 130 10.80 -14.78 -7.10
CA ASP A 130 10.48 -13.76 -8.09
C ASP A 130 11.00 -14.17 -9.46
N ILE A 131 10.15 -14.04 -10.47
CA ILE A 131 10.40 -14.46 -11.85
C ILE A 131 10.05 -13.30 -12.78
N GLY A 132 10.95 -13.03 -13.75
CA GLY A 132 10.81 -11.91 -14.69
C GLY A 132 11.38 -10.58 -14.19
N GLY A 133 11.72 -10.45 -12.90
CA GLY A 133 12.28 -9.24 -12.27
C GLY A 133 13.80 -9.05 -12.38
N GLY A 134 14.44 -9.56 -13.43
CA GLY A 134 15.87 -9.37 -13.66
C GLY A 134 16.15 -7.92 -14.07
N GLY A 135 16.78 -7.12 -13.19
CA GLY A 135 17.14 -5.74 -13.47
C GLY A 135 17.87 -5.58 -14.82
N ALA A 136 17.67 -4.43 -15.47
CA ALA A 136 18.09 -4.10 -16.85
C ALA A 136 19.57 -4.38 -17.22
N THR A 137 20.42 -4.73 -16.26
CA THR A 137 21.81 -5.18 -16.42
C THR A 137 21.96 -6.65 -16.79
N SER A 138 20.94 -7.48 -16.59
CA SER A 138 20.88 -8.84 -17.13
C SER A 138 19.87 -8.82 -18.27
N GLY A 139 20.28 -9.13 -19.50
CA GLY A 139 19.41 -9.22 -20.68
C GLY A 139 18.44 -10.41 -20.62
N ASN A 140 17.82 -10.62 -19.45
CA ASN A 140 17.01 -11.77 -19.13
C ASN A 140 15.64 -11.59 -19.78
N THR A 141 15.41 -12.30 -20.88
CA THR A 141 14.16 -12.27 -21.65
C THR A 141 13.05 -13.12 -21.02
N SER A 142 13.22 -13.63 -19.78
CA SER A 142 12.29 -14.59 -19.18
C SER A 142 10.91 -14.00 -18.85
N GLY A 143 10.80 -12.67 -18.71
CA GLY A 143 9.53 -11.97 -18.53
C GLY A 143 8.77 -11.68 -19.83
N LEU A 144 9.40 -11.79 -21.00
CA LEU A 144 8.78 -11.49 -22.29
C LEU A 144 7.94 -12.67 -22.78
N MET A 145 6.65 -12.42 -22.99
CA MET A 145 5.66 -13.41 -23.41
C MET A 145 4.80 -12.85 -24.55
N LEU A 146 4.31 -13.76 -25.41
CA LEU A 146 3.36 -13.43 -26.46
C LEU A 146 1.96 -13.86 -26.01
N THR A 147 1.02 -12.93 -26.10
CA THR A 147 -0.39 -13.14 -25.75
C THR A 147 -1.16 -13.76 -26.93
N GLY A 148 -2.39 -14.22 -26.68
CA GLY A 148 -3.24 -14.82 -27.70
C GLY A 148 -3.62 -13.88 -28.84
N ASP A 149 -3.64 -12.57 -28.57
CA ASP A 149 -3.88 -11.48 -29.54
C ASP A 149 -2.59 -10.94 -30.18
N GLN A 150 -1.49 -11.71 -30.12
CA GLN A 150 -0.19 -11.41 -30.75
C GLN A 150 0.53 -10.17 -30.19
N ASN A 151 0.19 -9.72 -28.99
CA ASN A 151 0.89 -8.65 -28.30
C ASN A 151 2.04 -9.21 -27.46
N ILE A 152 3.13 -8.46 -27.40
CA ILE A 152 4.26 -8.79 -26.53
C ILE A 152 4.02 -8.09 -25.19
N VAL A 153 4.15 -8.84 -24.10
CA VAL A 153 4.00 -8.34 -22.74
C VAL A 153 5.20 -8.76 -21.91
N ASN A 154 5.67 -7.86 -21.05
CA ASN A 154 6.66 -8.17 -20.03
C ASN A 154 5.94 -8.39 -18.69
N VAL A 155 5.95 -9.62 -18.19
CA VAL A 155 5.25 -10.01 -16.96
C VAL A 155 6.27 -10.34 -15.87
N GLN A 156 6.14 -9.65 -14.75
CA GLN A 156 6.87 -9.89 -13.51
C GLN A 156 5.90 -10.49 -12.50
N PHE A 157 6.26 -11.64 -11.94
CA PHE A 157 5.41 -12.36 -11.02
C PHE A 157 6.24 -13.10 -9.97
N SER A 158 5.66 -13.28 -8.80
CA SER A 158 6.25 -14.02 -7.68
C SER A 158 5.39 -15.22 -7.33
N VAL A 159 6.06 -16.32 -6.99
CA VAL A 159 5.41 -17.56 -6.55
C VAL A 159 5.73 -17.78 -5.09
N ALA A 160 4.69 -17.82 -4.26
CA ALA A 160 4.77 -18.16 -2.85
C ALA A 160 4.57 -19.68 -2.70
N TYR A 161 5.57 -20.36 -2.17
CA TYR A 161 5.56 -21.81 -1.96
C TYR A 161 6.08 -22.17 -0.57
N GLN A 162 5.76 -23.38 -0.14
CA GLN A 162 6.27 -23.97 1.08
C GLN A 162 6.59 -25.44 0.84
N VAL A 163 7.59 -25.96 1.57
CA VAL A 163 7.95 -27.38 1.49
C VAL A 163 6.94 -28.21 2.31
N SER A 164 6.17 -29.04 1.61
CA SER A 164 5.18 -29.93 2.23
C SER A 164 5.76 -31.30 2.60
N ASP A 165 6.62 -31.85 1.75
CA ASP A 165 7.38 -33.09 2.01
C ASP A 165 8.88 -32.83 1.85
N PRO A 166 9.60 -32.63 2.97
CA PRO A 166 11.05 -32.43 2.99
C PRO A 166 11.85 -33.55 2.32
N ARG A 167 11.34 -34.79 2.35
CA ARG A 167 12.04 -35.93 1.76
C ARG A 167 11.98 -35.86 0.24
N ALA A 168 10.79 -35.65 -0.31
CA ALA A 168 10.61 -35.53 -1.75
C ALA A 168 11.37 -34.30 -2.30
N TYR A 169 11.33 -33.19 -1.58
CA TYR A 169 12.07 -31.96 -1.91
C TYR A 169 13.59 -32.15 -2.00
N LEU A 170 14.19 -32.91 -1.08
CA LEU A 170 15.66 -33.09 -1.01
C LEU A 170 16.19 -34.22 -1.90
N PHE A 171 15.38 -35.24 -2.22
CA PHE A 171 15.87 -36.47 -2.84
C PHE A 171 15.26 -36.81 -4.19
N ASP A 172 14.03 -36.36 -4.48
CA ASP A 172 13.37 -36.69 -5.74
C ASP A 172 13.74 -35.69 -6.85
N VAL A 173 14.15 -34.47 -6.50
CA VAL A 173 14.56 -33.40 -7.43
C VAL A 173 15.93 -32.82 -7.04
N SER A 174 16.81 -32.62 -8.03
CA SER A 174 18.19 -32.13 -7.79
C SER A 174 18.28 -30.62 -7.49
N ASP A 175 17.42 -29.82 -8.13
CA ASP A 175 17.33 -28.36 -7.93
C ASP A 175 15.83 -27.97 -7.95
N PRO A 176 15.15 -28.08 -6.80
CA PRO A 176 13.72 -27.84 -6.73
C PRO A 176 13.36 -26.37 -6.96
N ASP A 177 14.21 -25.42 -6.53
CA ASP A 177 13.98 -23.99 -6.77
C ASP A 177 14.13 -23.64 -8.25
N GLY A 178 15.16 -24.18 -8.93
CA GLY A 178 15.34 -24.02 -10.36
C GLY A 178 14.21 -24.66 -11.18
N MET A 179 13.74 -25.85 -10.78
CA MET A 179 12.60 -26.51 -11.40
C MET A 179 11.31 -25.71 -11.21
N LEU A 180 11.04 -25.21 -10.01
CA LEU A 180 9.89 -24.36 -9.73
C LEU A 180 9.88 -23.14 -10.65
N ARG A 181 11.02 -22.46 -10.84
CA ARG A 181 11.14 -21.33 -11.76
C ARG A 181 10.79 -21.70 -13.20
N GLN A 182 11.32 -22.82 -13.70
CA GLN A 182 11.05 -23.27 -15.06
C GLN A 182 9.58 -23.66 -15.29
N VAL A 183 9.00 -24.40 -14.33
CA VAL A 183 7.58 -24.79 -14.38
C VAL A 183 6.68 -23.57 -14.30
N ALA A 184 7.00 -22.63 -13.42
CA ALA A 184 6.24 -21.40 -13.25
C ALA A 184 6.33 -20.48 -14.49
N GLU A 185 7.50 -20.33 -15.10
CA GLU A 185 7.66 -19.61 -16.37
C GLU A 185 6.83 -20.26 -17.49
N SER A 186 6.88 -21.59 -17.60
CA SER A 186 6.09 -22.33 -18.60
C SER A 186 4.59 -22.17 -18.37
N ALA A 187 4.12 -22.29 -17.13
CA ALA A 187 2.72 -22.17 -16.76
C ALA A 187 2.18 -20.76 -17.01
N MET A 188 2.95 -19.73 -16.65
CA MET A 188 2.61 -18.34 -16.96
C MET A 188 2.56 -18.12 -18.47
N ARG A 189 3.53 -18.62 -19.23
CA ARG A 189 3.55 -18.47 -20.70
C ARG A 189 2.35 -19.18 -21.37
N GLU A 190 1.93 -20.33 -20.85
CA GLU A 190 0.72 -21.01 -21.31
C GLU A 190 -0.55 -20.20 -21.00
N ALA A 191 -0.68 -19.68 -19.77
CA ALA A 191 -1.84 -18.91 -19.34
C ALA A 191 -1.99 -17.57 -20.08
N VAL A 192 -0.86 -16.90 -20.33
CA VAL A 192 -0.74 -15.65 -21.10
C VAL A 192 -1.03 -15.89 -22.58
N GLY A 193 -0.51 -16.97 -23.17
CA GLY A 193 -0.71 -17.28 -24.59
C GLY A 193 -2.15 -17.65 -24.96
N ARG A 194 -3.01 -17.97 -23.98
CA ARG A 194 -4.44 -18.29 -24.20
C ARG A 194 -5.38 -17.10 -24.02
N ARG A 195 -4.88 -15.96 -23.55
CA ARG A 195 -5.69 -14.78 -23.23
C ARG A 195 -5.21 -13.55 -24.01
N PRO A 196 -6.08 -12.56 -24.27
CA PRO A 196 -5.65 -11.27 -24.80
C PRO A 196 -4.80 -10.49 -23.79
N ALA A 197 -4.03 -9.53 -24.27
CA ALA A 197 -3.15 -8.72 -23.42
C ALA A 197 -3.91 -7.89 -22.37
N GLN A 198 -5.10 -7.41 -22.72
CA GLN A 198 -5.94 -6.58 -21.83
C GLN A 198 -6.30 -7.29 -20.52
N ASP A 199 -6.60 -8.59 -20.58
CA ASP A 199 -6.96 -9.42 -19.42
C ASP A 199 -5.82 -9.48 -18.40
N ILE A 200 -4.58 -9.48 -18.89
CA ILE A 200 -3.36 -9.50 -18.07
C ILE A 200 -3.14 -8.13 -17.43
N PHE A 201 -3.49 -7.05 -18.15
CA PHE A 201 -3.31 -5.70 -17.64
C PHE A 201 -4.34 -5.32 -16.58
N ARG A 202 -5.63 -5.66 -16.76
CA ARG A 202 -6.70 -5.11 -15.91
C ARG A 202 -7.78 -6.12 -15.50
N ASP A 203 -8.26 -6.95 -16.42
CA ASP A 203 -9.59 -7.55 -16.25
C ASP A 203 -9.57 -8.91 -15.52
N ASP A 204 -8.54 -9.76 -15.69
CA ASP A 204 -8.53 -11.14 -15.16
C ASP A 204 -7.17 -11.56 -14.53
N ARG A 205 -6.46 -10.64 -13.88
CA ARG A 205 -5.19 -10.96 -13.20
C ARG A 205 -5.34 -12.10 -12.17
N GLN A 206 -6.45 -12.10 -11.43
CA GLN A 206 -6.72 -13.12 -10.42
C GLN A 206 -7.05 -14.48 -11.04
N GLY A 207 -7.84 -14.54 -12.12
CA GLY A 207 -8.13 -15.80 -12.80
C GLY A 207 -6.90 -16.40 -13.48
N ILE A 208 -6.01 -15.56 -14.02
CA ILE A 208 -4.70 -15.99 -14.53
C ILE A 208 -3.86 -16.58 -13.40
N ALA A 209 -3.70 -15.87 -12.29
CA ALA A 209 -2.93 -16.35 -11.13
C ALA A 209 -3.46 -17.69 -10.60
N ALA A 210 -4.78 -17.85 -10.51
CA ALA A 210 -5.42 -19.09 -10.08
C ALA A 210 -5.15 -20.25 -11.06
N SER A 211 -5.29 -20.00 -12.36
CA SER A 211 -5.01 -20.98 -13.42
C SER A 211 -3.54 -21.43 -13.38
N VAL A 212 -2.63 -20.47 -13.22
CA VAL A 212 -1.18 -20.72 -13.16
C VAL A 212 -0.84 -21.53 -11.93
N ARG A 213 -1.37 -21.18 -10.76
CA ARG A 213 -1.19 -21.96 -9.52
C ARG A 213 -1.60 -23.42 -9.70
N GLU A 214 -2.74 -23.66 -10.36
CA GLU A 214 -3.24 -25.00 -10.63
C GLU A 214 -2.31 -25.80 -11.57
N ILE A 215 -1.83 -25.17 -12.66
CA ILE A 215 -0.89 -25.79 -13.59
C ILE A 215 0.44 -26.11 -12.89
N ILE A 216 0.98 -25.17 -12.11
CA ILE A 216 2.23 -25.37 -11.37
C ILE A 216 2.07 -26.53 -10.38
N GLN A 217 1.01 -26.53 -9.56
CA GLN A 217 0.80 -27.60 -8.58
C GLN A 217 0.66 -28.97 -9.25
N THR A 218 -0.16 -29.07 -10.29
CA THR A 218 -0.36 -30.34 -11.04
C THR A 218 0.96 -30.84 -11.64
N THR A 219 1.80 -29.93 -12.13
CA THR A 219 3.10 -30.27 -12.71
C THR A 219 4.10 -30.72 -11.64
N LEU A 220 4.19 -30.00 -10.52
CA LEU A 220 5.08 -30.34 -9.40
C LEU A 220 4.68 -31.64 -8.70
N ASP A 221 3.38 -31.93 -8.61
CA ASP A 221 2.86 -33.20 -8.11
C ASP A 221 3.27 -34.38 -9.01
N GLY A 222 3.28 -34.16 -10.33
CA GLY A 222 3.74 -35.15 -11.31
C GLY A 222 5.22 -35.51 -11.15
N TYR A 223 6.06 -34.51 -10.84
CA TYR A 223 7.49 -34.71 -10.55
C TYR A 223 7.77 -35.12 -9.10
N LYS A 224 6.74 -35.11 -8.22
CA LYS A 224 6.87 -35.35 -6.78
C LYS A 224 7.91 -34.42 -6.14
N ALA A 225 7.86 -33.13 -6.46
CA ALA A 225 8.81 -32.16 -5.90
C ALA A 225 8.63 -31.90 -4.39
N GLY A 226 7.53 -32.37 -3.77
CA GLY A 226 7.24 -32.13 -2.35
C GLY A 226 6.87 -30.68 -2.02
N LEU A 227 6.61 -29.86 -3.04
CA LEU A 227 6.29 -28.44 -2.91
C LEU A 227 4.79 -28.20 -2.96
N ASN A 228 4.31 -27.32 -2.09
CA ASN A 228 2.94 -26.80 -2.13
C ASN A 228 2.98 -25.32 -2.51
N VAL A 229 2.24 -24.95 -3.57
CA VAL A 229 2.13 -23.57 -4.02
C VAL A 229 0.94 -22.90 -3.37
N ASN A 230 1.21 -21.90 -2.55
CA ASN A 230 0.20 -21.17 -1.81
C ASN A 230 -0.49 -20.14 -2.71
N ALA A 231 0.31 -19.28 -3.34
CA ALA A 231 -0.19 -18.19 -4.16
C ALA A 231 0.78 -17.85 -5.31
N VAL A 232 0.22 -17.32 -6.38
CA VAL A 232 0.97 -16.70 -7.48
C VAL A 232 0.50 -15.26 -7.58
N SER A 233 1.44 -14.32 -7.54
CA SER A 233 1.16 -12.88 -7.56
C SER A 233 1.78 -12.25 -8.79
N ILE A 234 0.96 -11.63 -9.63
CA ILE A 234 1.44 -10.87 -10.79
C ILE A 234 1.73 -9.45 -10.31
N GLU A 235 3.01 -9.10 -10.21
CA GLU A 235 3.47 -7.81 -9.66
C GLU A 235 3.34 -6.69 -10.69
N ASP A 236 3.86 -6.93 -11.89
CA ASP A 236 3.83 -5.95 -12.97
C ASP A 236 3.60 -6.64 -14.32
N ALA A 237 2.83 -5.97 -15.16
CA ALA A 237 2.60 -6.39 -16.53
C ALA A 237 2.57 -5.13 -17.37
N ALA A 238 3.56 -4.96 -18.24
CA ALA A 238 3.71 -3.78 -19.06
C ALA A 238 4.05 -4.14 -20.52
N PRO A 239 3.61 -3.34 -21.50
CA PRO A 239 4.09 -3.46 -22.86
C PRO A 239 5.61 -3.15 -22.94
N PRO A 240 6.31 -3.61 -23.99
CA PRO A 240 7.69 -3.25 -24.23
C PRO A 240 7.88 -1.74 -24.29
N ARG A 241 9.01 -1.25 -23.77
CA ARG A 241 9.32 0.19 -23.70
C ARG A 241 9.28 0.89 -25.06
N GLU A 242 9.55 0.16 -26.14
CA GLU A 242 9.56 0.65 -27.51
C GLU A 242 8.17 1.08 -28.01
N VAL A 243 7.11 0.48 -27.45
CA VAL A 243 5.71 0.72 -27.89
C VAL A 243 4.83 1.29 -26.77
N ALA A 244 5.35 1.42 -25.55
CA ALA A 244 4.59 1.86 -24.38
C ALA A 244 3.85 3.20 -24.62
N ASP A 245 4.53 4.20 -25.18
CA ASP A 245 3.92 5.52 -25.44
C ASP A 245 2.71 5.44 -26.39
N ALA A 246 2.77 4.57 -27.41
CA ALA A 246 1.67 4.38 -28.36
C ALA A 246 0.49 3.64 -27.72
N PHE A 247 0.74 2.66 -26.85
CA PHE A 247 -0.31 1.99 -26.07
C PHE A 247 -0.98 2.97 -25.09
N ASP A 248 -0.19 3.81 -24.42
CA ASP A 248 -0.71 4.82 -23.50
C ASP A 248 -1.56 5.87 -24.22
N GLU A 249 -1.21 6.21 -25.47
CA GLU A 249 -2.01 7.10 -26.32
C GLU A 249 -3.37 6.48 -26.69
N VAL A 250 -3.40 5.22 -27.11
CA VAL A 250 -4.67 4.52 -27.42
C VAL A 250 -5.56 4.43 -26.19
N GLN A 251 -4.98 4.07 -25.04
CA GLN A 251 -5.73 3.97 -23.77
C GLN A 251 -6.28 5.33 -23.32
N ARG A 252 -5.52 6.41 -23.54
CA ARG A 252 -6.00 7.77 -23.28
C ARG A 252 -7.13 8.16 -24.23
N ALA A 253 -7.02 7.82 -25.50
CA ALA A 253 -8.05 8.08 -26.49
C ALA A 253 -9.35 7.34 -26.18
N GLU A 254 -9.30 6.07 -25.77
CA GLU A 254 -10.47 5.30 -25.31
C GLU A 254 -11.10 5.93 -24.06
N GLN A 255 -10.30 6.34 -23.08
CA GLN A 255 -10.80 7.05 -21.89
C GLN A 255 -11.46 8.39 -22.24
N ASP A 256 -10.88 9.12 -23.20
CA ASP A 256 -11.46 10.37 -23.69
C ASP A 256 -12.77 10.11 -24.46
N GLU A 257 -12.86 9.05 -25.26
CA GLU A 257 -14.10 8.61 -25.91
C GLU A 257 -15.19 8.31 -24.89
N ASP A 258 -14.93 7.43 -23.92
CA ASP A 258 -15.88 7.08 -22.86
C ASP A 258 -16.36 8.32 -22.10
N LYS A 259 -15.42 9.22 -21.79
CA LYS A 259 -15.72 10.50 -21.14
C LYS A 259 -16.63 11.37 -22.02
N PHE A 260 -16.37 11.48 -23.32
CA PHE A 260 -17.20 12.26 -24.22
C PHE A 260 -18.60 11.66 -24.37
N VAL A 261 -18.72 10.33 -24.44
CA VAL A 261 -20.00 9.63 -24.45
C VAL A 261 -20.78 9.91 -23.17
N GLU A 262 -20.14 9.79 -22.01
CA GLU A 262 -20.80 10.04 -20.73
C GLU A 262 -21.21 11.52 -20.55
N GLN A 263 -20.36 12.46 -20.98
CA GLN A 263 -20.71 13.88 -21.01
C GLN A 263 -21.87 14.18 -21.95
N ALA A 264 -21.93 13.55 -23.12
CA ALA A 264 -23.04 13.69 -24.05
C ALA A 264 -24.35 13.13 -23.46
N ASN A 265 -24.28 11.97 -22.81
CA ASN A 265 -25.41 11.38 -22.08
C ASN A 265 -25.88 12.29 -20.95
N GLN A 266 -24.96 12.81 -20.15
CA GLN A 266 -25.25 13.75 -19.07
C GLN A 266 -25.93 15.01 -19.60
N TYR A 267 -25.41 15.62 -20.66
CA TYR A 267 -25.98 16.82 -21.28
C TYR A 267 -27.39 16.56 -21.82
N SER A 268 -27.59 15.44 -22.52
CA SER A 268 -28.88 15.02 -23.05
C SER A 268 -29.91 14.84 -21.92
N ASN A 269 -29.53 14.09 -20.88
CA ASN A 269 -30.37 13.85 -19.71
C ASN A 269 -30.69 15.13 -18.95
N GLN A 270 -29.72 16.03 -18.78
CA GLN A 270 -29.93 17.33 -18.14
C GLN A 270 -30.91 18.20 -18.93
N LYS A 271 -30.71 18.33 -20.25
CA LYS A 271 -31.58 19.14 -21.12
C LYS A 271 -32.99 18.58 -21.19
N LEU A 272 -33.14 17.26 -21.28
CA LEU A 272 -34.44 16.59 -21.23
C LEU A 272 -35.11 16.77 -19.87
N GLY A 273 -34.35 16.67 -18.78
CA GLY A 273 -34.84 16.91 -17.42
C GLY A 273 -35.32 18.34 -17.21
N GLN A 274 -34.55 19.33 -17.66
CA GLN A 274 -34.93 20.76 -17.62
C GLN A 274 -36.19 21.03 -18.43
N ALA A 275 -36.26 20.56 -19.68
CA ALA A 275 -37.43 20.74 -20.53
C ALA A 275 -38.70 20.11 -19.92
N ARG A 276 -38.59 18.92 -19.28
CA ARG A 276 -39.70 18.30 -18.55
C ARG A 276 -40.10 19.10 -17.32
N GLY A 277 -39.13 19.64 -16.58
CA GLY A 277 -39.34 20.50 -15.43
C GLY A 277 -40.09 21.78 -15.80
N GLU A 278 -39.62 22.49 -16.83
CA GLU A 278 -40.27 23.70 -17.35
C GLU A 278 -41.69 23.41 -17.85
N ALA A 279 -41.88 22.32 -18.59
CA ALA A 279 -43.21 21.92 -19.07
C ALA A 279 -44.17 21.60 -17.90
N ALA A 280 -43.68 20.95 -16.85
CA ALA A 280 -44.45 20.67 -15.65
C ALA A 280 -44.78 21.96 -14.89
N GLN A 281 -43.81 22.87 -14.73
CA GLN A 281 -43.99 24.17 -14.09
C GLN A 281 -45.06 25.00 -14.80
N ILE A 282 -45.00 25.13 -16.14
CA ILE A 282 -45.99 25.88 -16.91
C ILE A 282 -47.40 25.28 -16.75
N ARG A 283 -47.52 23.95 -16.74
CA ARG A 283 -48.80 23.29 -16.53
C ARG A 283 -49.36 23.55 -15.14
N GLU A 284 -48.52 23.46 -14.12
CA GLU A 284 -48.93 23.70 -12.73
C GLU A 284 -49.28 25.17 -12.50
N ASP A 285 -48.52 26.11 -13.04
CA ASP A 285 -48.82 27.55 -12.98
C ASP A 285 -50.14 27.87 -13.68
N ALA A 286 -50.42 27.24 -14.83
CA ALA A 286 -51.68 27.39 -15.54
C ALA A 286 -52.86 26.79 -14.74
N ALA A 287 -52.67 25.63 -14.11
CA ALA A 287 -53.67 25.00 -13.25
C ALA A 287 -53.95 25.86 -12.01
N ALA A 288 -52.90 26.37 -11.35
CA ALA A 288 -52.99 27.28 -10.23
C ALA A 288 -53.69 28.59 -10.61
N TYR A 289 -53.39 29.14 -11.79
CA TYR A 289 -54.07 30.33 -12.30
C TYR A 289 -55.55 30.09 -12.53
N LYS A 290 -55.90 29.00 -13.22
CA LYS A 290 -57.30 28.60 -13.44
C LYS A 290 -58.03 28.44 -12.12
N ASN A 291 -57.46 27.70 -11.17
CA ASN A 291 -58.07 27.45 -9.88
C ASN A 291 -58.27 28.76 -9.10
N ARG A 292 -57.28 29.67 -9.10
CA ARG A 292 -57.41 30.98 -8.47
C ARG A 292 -58.57 31.79 -9.05
N VAL A 293 -58.65 31.90 -10.38
CA VAL A 293 -59.71 32.66 -11.06
C VAL A 293 -61.10 32.07 -10.78
N VAL A 294 -61.23 30.73 -10.83
CA VAL A 294 -62.50 30.05 -10.53
C VAL A 294 -62.90 30.29 -9.07
N GLN A 295 -61.98 30.11 -8.13
CA GLN A 295 -62.26 30.28 -6.70
C GLN A 295 -62.55 31.74 -6.32
N GLU A 296 -61.88 32.70 -6.96
CA GLU A 296 -62.17 34.13 -6.79
C GLU A 296 -63.56 34.48 -7.32
N ALA A 297 -63.92 34.00 -8.51
CA ALA A 297 -65.25 34.20 -9.09
C ALA A 297 -66.35 33.51 -8.25
N GLU A 298 -66.14 32.28 -7.78
CA GLU A 298 -67.05 31.57 -6.87
C GLU A 298 -67.21 32.32 -5.55
N GLY A 299 -66.11 32.80 -4.97
CA GLY A 299 -66.11 33.59 -3.75
C GLY A 299 -66.84 34.93 -3.90
N GLU A 300 -66.63 35.64 -5.01
CA GLU A 300 -67.36 36.87 -5.34
C GLU A 300 -68.85 36.61 -5.55
N ALA A 301 -69.21 35.57 -6.29
CA ALA A 301 -70.60 35.17 -6.51
C ALA A 301 -71.30 34.82 -5.19
N GLN A 302 -70.64 34.02 -4.34
CA GLN A 302 -71.18 33.64 -3.03
C GLN A 302 -71.31 34.84 -2.09
N ARG A 303 -70.34 35.76 -2.14
CA ARG A 303 -70.42 37.04 -1.42
C ARG A 303 -71.60 37.88 -1.91
N PHE A 304 -71.81 37.98 -3.22
CA PHE A 304 -72.93 38.70 -3.80
C PHE A 304 -74.27 38.11 -3.37
N ILE A 305 -74.44 36.79 -3.45
CA ILE A 305 -75.66 36.09 -3.01
C ILE A 305 -75.93 36.37 -1.52
N SER A 306 -74.90 36.26 -0.68
CA SER A 306 -75.03 36.53 0.76
C SER A 306 -75.49 37.96 1.06
N VAL A 307 -74.99 38.95 0.31
CA VAL A 307 -75.42 40.36 0.45
C VAL A 307 -76.83 40.56 -0.10
N TYR A 308 -77.18 39.91 -1.21
CA TYR A 308 -78.51 39.97 -1.81
C TYR A 308 -79.59 39.40 -0.88
N ASP A 309 -79.32 38.26 -0.24
CA ASP A 309 -80.26 37.62 0.68
C ASP A 309 -80.55 38.51 1.91
N GLU A 310 -79.55 39.23 2.43
CA GLU A 310 -79.75 40.20 3.51
C GLU A 310 -80.46 41.48 3.02
N TYR A 311 -80.12 41.95 1.82
CA TYR A 311 -80.80 43.07 1.19
C TYR A 311 -82.30 42.79 0.97
N ALA A 312 -82.65 41.59 0.54
CA ALA A 312 -84.03 41.16 0.32
C ALA A 312 -84.86 41.18 1.60
N LYS A 313 -84.26 40.90 2.76
CA LYS A 313 -84.92 40.97 4.07
C LYS A 313 -85.16 42.42 4.52
N ALA A 314 -84.18 43.31 4.30
CA ALA A 314 -84.24 44.70 4.76
C ALA A 314 -83.48 45.67 3.83
N PRO A 315 -84.16 46.27 2.82
CA PRO A 315 -83.47 47.01 1.76
C PRO A 315 -82.89 48.36 2.21
N ASP A 316 -83.58 49.12 3.07
CA ASP A 316 -83.18 50.49 3.42
C ASP A 316 -81.94 50.53 4.33
N VAL A 317 -81.88 49.63 5.31
CA VAL A 317 -80.74 49.52 6.24
C VAL A 317 -79.48 49.02 5.54
N THR A 318 -79.64 48.08 4.61
CA THR A 318 -78.51 47.48 3.87
C THR A 318 -77.87 48.49 2.92
N ARG A 319 -78.66 49.30 2.19
CA ARG A 319 -78.12 50.38 1.34
C ARG A 319 -77.38 51.43 2.15
N LYS A 320 -77.96 51.88 3.26
CA LYS A 320 -77.34 52.90 4.11
C LYS A 320 -76.02 52.39 4.71
N ARG A 321 -75.97 51.11 5.13
CA ARG A 321 -74.75 50.46 5.61
C ARG A 321 -73.68 50.39 4.52
N LEU A 322 -74.00 49.86 3.34
CA LEU A 322 -73.05 49.77 2.21
C LEU A 322 -72.50 51.16 1.83
N TYR A 323 -73.36 52.18 1.81
CA TYR A 323 -72.93 53.56 1.54
C TYR A 323 -71.96 54.08 2.61
N LEU A 324 -72.26 53.88 3.88
CA LEU A 324 -71.38 54.32 4.96
C LEU A 324 -70.05 53.54 4.99
N GLU A 325 -70.05 52.22 4.76
CA GLU A 325 -68.84 51.39 4.69
C GLU A 325 -67.97 51.76 3.48
N THR A 326 -68.57 51.98 2.32
CA THR A 326 -67.83 52.44 1.12
C THR A 326 -67.27 53.84 1.32
N MET A 327 -68.05 54.76 1.89
CA MET A 327 -67.60 56.10 2.20
C MET A 327 -66.49 56.08 3.27
N GLU A 328 -66.58 55.24 4.29
CA GLU A 328 -65.52 55.03 5.27
C GLU A 328 -64.23 54.54 4.60
N LYS A 329 -64.32 53.54 3.72
CA LYS A 329 -63.15 52.99 3.01
C LYS A 329 -62.49 54.04 2.11
N VAL A 330 -63.27 54.80 1.34
CA VAL A 330 -62.76 55.85 0.46
C VAL A 330 -62.19 57.02 1.27
N LEU A 331 -62.87 57.44 2.34
CA LEU A 331 -62.39 58.54 3.20
C LEU A 331 -61.15 58.14 4.02
N LYS A 332 -61.00 56.87 4.38
CA LYS A 332 -59.80 56.33 5.06
C LYS A 332 -58.54 56.47 4.20
N ASP A 333 -58.66 56.22 2.90
CA ASP A 333 -57.55 56.34 1.95
C ASP A 333 -57.39 57.77 1.40
N SER A 334 -58.31 58.70 1.74
CA SER A 334 -58.24 60.09 1.32
C SER A 334 -57.31 60.91 2.24
N SER A 335 -56.44 61.71 1.64
CA SER A 335 -55.54 62.61 2.38
C SER A 335 -56.33 63.77 3.00
N LYS A 336 -56.42 63.81 4.33
CA LYS A 336 -57.11 64.87 5.06
C LYS A 336 -56.32 66.18 5.02
N VAL A 337 -56.85 67.18 4.33
CA VAL A 337 -56.34 68.57 4.37
C VAL A 337 -57.26 69.40 5.26
N ILE A 338 -56.72 69.91 6.37
CA ILE A 338 -57.46 70.77 7.30
C ILE A 338 -57.18 72.22 6.91
N VAL A 339 -58.22 72.98 6.56
CA VAL A 339 -58.13 74.41 6.27
C VAL A 339 -58.74 75.17 7.45
N GLU A 340 -57.92 75.93 8.16
CA GLU A 340 -58.36 76.79 9.27
C GLU A 340 -58.99 78.07 8.68
N GLN A 341 -60.27 78.32 8.99
CA GLN A 341 -60.97 79.49 8.52
C GLN A 341 -60.78 80.65 9.51
N GLY A 342 -59.59 81.24 9.44
CA GLY A 342 -59.21 82.48 10.11
C GLY A 342 -58.43 83.33 9.11
N ASN A 343 -58.82 84.60 8.97
CA ASN A 343 -58.35 85.51 7.94
C ASN A 343 -56.83 85.77 8.05
N GLY A 344 -56.02 85.08 7.23
CA GLY A 344 -54.57 85.28 7.16
C GLY A 344 -53.89 84.31 6.19
N GLN A 345 -53.19 84.85 5.19
CA GLN A 345 -52.45 84.15 4.13
C GLN A 345 -51.54 83.02 4.63
N GLY A 346 -51.76 81.78 4.14
CA GLY A 346 -50.78 80.69 4.31
C GLY A 346 -51.40 79.30 4.48
N VAL A 347 -51.97 78.73 3.41
CA VAL A 347 -52.25 77.28 3.38
C VAL A 347 -50.90 76.57 3.30
N VAL A 348 -50.40 76.04 4.41
CA VAL A 348 -49.25 75.15 4.41
C VAL A 348 -49.80 73.73 4.29
N PRO A 349 -49.60 73.02 3.17
CA PRO A 349 -49.94 71.60 3.11
C PRO A 349 -49.12 70.90 4.18
N TYR A 350 -49.76 70.36 5.21
CA TYR A 350 -49.10 69.44 6.12
C TYR A 350 -48.81 68.17 5.33
N LEU A 351 -47.64 68.16 4.67
CA LEU A 351 -47.04 66.96 4.13
C LEU A 351 -46.71 66.08 5.34
N PRO A 352 -47.40 64.96 5.59
CA PRO A 352 -46.95 64.03 6.62
C PRO A 352 -45.59 63.53 6.17
N LEU A 353 -44.52 64.07 6.78
CA LEU A 353 -43.20 63.50 6.69
C LEU A 353 -43.35 62.04 7.13
N PRO A 354 -42.87 61.06 6.35
CA PRO A 354 -42.62 59.73 6.89
C PRO A 354 -41.78 59.97 8.15
N ALA A 355 -42.36 59.67 9.32
CA ALA A 355 -41.56 59.51 10.51
C ALA A 355 -40.38 58.63 10.08
N LEU A 356 -39.17 59.14 10.28
CA LEU A 356 -37.93 58.42 10.12
C LEU A 356 -38.16 57.01 10.65
N GLN A 357 -38.38 56.05 9.74
CA GLN A 357 -38.28 54.64 10.09
C GLN A 357 -36.86 54.49 10.65
N PRO A 358 -36.69 54.03 11.90
CA PRO A 358 -35.40 53.52 12.31
C PRO A 358 -35.03 52.49 11.27
N LYS A 359 -33.92 52.73 10.59
CA LYS A 359 -33.26 51.79 9.69
C LYS A 359 -33.38 50.39 10.29
N ALA A 360 -34.22 49.54 9.70
CA ALA A 360 -34.19 48.13 9.99
C ALA A 360 -32.74 47.66 9.80
N PRO A 361 -32.18 46.86 10.72
CA PRO A 361 -30.84 46.32 10.54
C PRO A 361 -30.77 45.61 9.19
N ALA A 362 -29.74 45.92 8.41
CA ALA A 362 -29.47 45.24 7.15
C ALA A 362 -29.43 43.72 7.41
N PRO A 363 -30.02 42.88 6.54
CA PRO A 363 -29.79 41.45 6.60
C PRO A 363 -28.29 41.20 6.47
N ALA A 364 -27.73 40.49 7.45
CA ALA A 364 -26.35 40.05 7.45
C ALA A 364 -26.05 39.34 6.12
N ALA A 365 -24.95 39.71 5.50
CA ALA A 365 -24.40 39.00 4.35
C ALA A 365 -24.27 37.49 4.69
N PRO A 366 -24.52 36.59 3.73
CA PRO A 366 -24.20 35.19 3.92
C PRO A 366 -22.71 35.07 4.22
N VAL A 367 -22.41 34.52 5.39
CA VAL A 367 -21.08 34.07 5.75
C VAL A 367 -20.74 32.98 4.73
N THR A 368 -19.84 33.30 3.80
CA THR A 368 -19.05 32.30 3.09
C THR A 368 -18.31 31.50 4.15
N GLY A 369 -18.91 30.39 4.54
CA GLY A 369 -18.24 29.33 5.27
C GLY A 369 -17.17 28.76 4.36
N GLY A 370 -15.95 29.28 4.52
CA GLY A 370 -14.76 28.51 4.21
C GLY A 370 -14.71 27.35 5.18
N ASN A 371 -14.93 26.15 4.65
CA ASN A 371 -14.45 24.93 5.24
C ASN A 371 -13.88 24.08 4.10
N GLN A 372 -12.62 23.68 4.31
CA GLN A 372 -11.70 22.95 3.44
C GLN A 372 -10.86 23.80 2.49
#